data_AF-A0A9E5RAM4-F1
#
_entry.id   AF-A0A9E5RAM4-F1
#
_cell.length_a   1.000
_cell.length_b   1.000
_cell.length_c   1.000
_cell.angle_alpha   90.00
_cell.angle_beta   90.00
_cell.angle_gamma   90.00
#
_symmetry.space_group_name_H-M   'P 1'
#
loop_
_entity.id
_entity.type
_entity.pdbx_description
1 polymer ?
#
loop_
_entity_poly.entity_id
_entity_poly.type
_entity_poly.pdbx_seq_one_letter_code
_entity_poly.pdbx_strand_id
1 'polypeptide(L)'
;MQSVTAADWAAFGNQWMNDFIASNSQMSSLWSTLNPNLKAVAQSSIITSGLPSSGDPNVGSLTLDSDTGELKLDLIGHFDLRPRILARQYTTGNTTWDSILLNLTKATQGPVQASEIAKVTIGNNTYYAYSFNAASTGVATNDGSESYTGRYSWTKTLAVAPPPESTPEPSSVVGSVLVAGSLVALRKLKPKA
;
A
#
# COMPACT_ATOMS: atom_id res chain seq x y z
N MET A 1 2.53 -8.69 7.24
CA MET A 1 2.15 -8.23 5.89
C MET A 1 2.61 -9.28 4.90
N GLN A 2 1.83 -9.52 3.85
CA GLN A 2 2.16 -10.45 2.78
C GLN A 2 2.18 -9.68 1.46
N SER A 3 2.96 -10.16 0.49
CA SER A 3 2.89 -9.64 -0.88
C SER A 3 1.51 -9.89 -1.48
N VAL A 4 1.08 -8.98 -2.34
CA VAL A 4 -0.17 -9.12 -3.11
C VAL A 4 0.02 -10.18 -4.19
N THR A 5 -0.92 -11.12 -4.27
CA THR A 5 -0.93 -12.20 -5.28
C THR A 5 -1.85 -11.86 -6.45
N ALA A 6 -1.75 -12.59 -7.56
CA ALA A 6 -2.67 -12.44 -8.69
C ALA A 6 -4.15 -12.65 -8.28
N ALA A 7 -4.42 -13.56 -7.33
CA ALA A 7 -5.77 -13.78 -6.81
C ALA A 7 -6.31 -12.57 -6.04
N ASP A 8 -5.43 -11.86 -5.32
CA ASP A 8 -5.81 -10.64 -4.60
C ASP A 8 -6.21 -9.55 -5.59
N TRP A 9 -5.48 -9.39 -6.69
CA TRP A 9 -5.79 -8.42 -7.75
C TRP A 9 -7.16 -8.63 -8.39
N ALA A 10 -7.66 -9.86 -8.44
CA ALA A 10 -9.03 -10.11 -8.89
C ALA A 10 -10.09 -9.51 -7.96
N ALA A 11 -9.78 -9.36 -6.66
CA ALA A 11 -10.70 -8.83 -5.66
C ALA A 11 -10.70 -7.29 -5.59
N PHE A 12 -9.53 -6.64 -5.71
CA PHE A 12 -9.42 -5.18 -5.52
C PHE A 12 -8.83 -4.41 -6.72
N GLY A 13 -8.38 -5.09 -7.78
CA GLY A 13 -7.64 -4.45 -8.87
C GLY A 13 -8.43 -3.37 -9.62
N ASN A 14 -9.73 -3.56 -9.81
CA ASN A 14 -10.59 -2.53 -10.41
C ASN A 14 -10.71 -1.30 -9.48
N GLN A 15 -10.90 -1.53 -8.18
CA GLN A 15 -10.94 -0.46 -7.17
C GLN A 15 -9.63 0.33 -7.18
N TRP A 16 -8.50 -0.37 -7.07
CA TRP A 16 -7.16 0.25 -7.07
C TRP A 16 -6.93 1.10 -8.32
N MET A 17 -7.25 0.59 -9.50
CA MET A 17 -7.03 1.32 -10.75
C MET A 17 -7.92 2.58 -10.84
N ASN A 18 -9.18 2.48 -10.43
CA ASN A 18 -10.08 3.63 -10.40
C ASN A 18 -9.61 4.69 -9.41
N ASP A 19 -9.18 4.28 -8.22
CA ASP A 19 -8.65 5.17 -7.20
C ASP A 19 -7.34 5.84 -7.66
N PHE A 20 -6.45 5.10 -8.33
CA PHE A 20 -5.20 5.61 -8.90
C PHE A 20 -5.48 6.69 -9.95
N ILE A 21 -6.35 6.38 -10.92
CA ILE A 21 -6.72 7.33 -11.99
C ILE A 21 -7.40 8.57 -11.40
N ALA A 22 -8.34 8.38 -10.46
CA ALA A 22 -9.08 9.48 -9.84
C ALA A 22 -8.17 10.42 -9.04
N SER A 23 -7.17 9.87 -8.36
CA SER A 23 -6.22 10.66 -7.55
C SER A 23 -5.23 11.47 -8.39
N ASN A 24 -4.99 11.06 -9.64
CA ASN A 24 -4.14 11.75 -10.60
C ASN A 24 -5.02 12.57 -11.56
N SER A 25 -5.47 13.76 -11.14
CA SER A 25 -6.55 14.53 -11.80
C SER A 25 -6.40 14.71 -13.32
N GLN A 26 -5.21 15.02 -13.82
CA GLN A 26 -4.97 15.15 -15.27
C GLN A 26 -5.03 13.78 -15.98
N MET A 27 -4.58 12.71 -15.34
CA MET A 27 -4.74 11.35 -15.86
C MET A 27 -6.22 10.97 -15.89
N SER A 28 -7.02 11.37 -14.90
CA SER A 28 -8.47 11.15 -14.88
C SER A 28 -9.15 11.77 -16.11
N SER A 29 -8.81 13.02 -16.44
CA SER A 29 -9.34 13.69 -17.64
C SER A 29 -8.97 12.95 -18.92
N LEU A 30 -7.70 12.58 -19.09
CA LEU A 30 -7.25 11.81 -20.26
C LEU A 30 -7.89 10.42 -20.32
N TRP A 31 -7.94 9.73 -19.19
CA TRP A 31 -8.57 8.42 -19.04
C TRP A 31 -10.01 8.46 -19.51
N SER A 32 -10.78 9.50 -19.14
CA SER A 32 -12.18 9.63 -19.56
C SER A 32 -12.34 9.61 -21.09
N THR A 33 -11.38 10.15 -21.84
CA THR A 33 -11.38 10.22 -23.31
C THR A 33 -10.86 8.98 -24.03
N LEU A 34 -10.24 8.03 -23.30
CA LEU A 34 -9.70 6.82 -23.92
C LEU A 34 -10.81 5.96 -24.53
N ASN A 35 -10.45 5.19 -25.55
CA ASN A 35 -11.34 4.20 -26.15
C ASN A 35 -11.84 3.20 -25.08
N PRO A 36 -13.15 2.90 -25.01
CA PRO A 36 -13.71 1.97 -24.01
C PRO A 36 -13.08 0.57 -24.03
N ASN A 37 -12.72 0.05 -25.21
CA ASN A 37 -12.04 -1.26 -25.32
C ASN A 37 -10.64 -1.20 -24.72
N LEU A 38 -9.91 -0.09 -24.91
CA LEU A 38 -8.60 0.08 -24.29
C LEU A 38 -8.70 0.14 -22.77
N LYS A 39 -9.73 0.83 -22.23
CA LYS A 39 -10.02 0.80 -20.79
C LYS A 39 -10.26 -0.63 -20.34
N ALA A 40 -11.18 -1.35 -20.97
CA ALA A 40 -11.52 -2.73 -20.62
C ALA A 40 -10.29 -3.67 -20.64
N VAL A 41 -9.43 -3.54 -21.65
CA VAL A 41 -8.16 -4.28 -21.75
C VAL A 41 -7.23 -3.93 -20.58
N ALA A 42 -7.12 -2.66 -20.21
CA ALA A 42 -6.34 -2.24 -19.05
C ALA A 42 -6.88 -2.85 -17.75
N GLN A 43 -8.19 -2.74 -17.49
CA GLN A 43 -8.81 -3.29 -16.28
C GLN A 43 -8.62 -4.80 -16.23
N SER A 44 -8.90 -5.49 -17.34
CA SER A 44 -8.71 -6.94 -17.45
C SER A 44 -7.26 -7.35 -17.20
N SER A 45 -6.29 -6.62 -17.75
CA SER A 45 -4.88 -6.92 -17.53
C SER A 45 -4.49 -6.83 -16.05
N ILE A 46 -4.97 -5.82 -15.32
CA ILE A 46 -4.69 -5.65 -13.88
C ILE A 46 -5.39 -6.74 -13.08
N ILE A 47 -6.67 -7.02 -13.37
CA ILE A 47 -7.45 -8.05 -12.66
C ILE A 47 -6.83 -9.44 -12.84
N THR A 48 -6.34 -9.76 -14.04
CA THR A 48 -5.81 -11.10 -14.36
C THR A 48 -4.33 -11.27 -14.01
N SER A 49 -3.50 -10.28 -14.33
CA SER A 49 -2.04 -10.40 -14.19
C SER A 49 -1.49 -9.68 -12.96
N GLY A 50 -2.30 -8.81 -12.34
CA GLY A 50 -1.87 -7.94 -11.26
C GLY A 50 -0.78 -6.97 -11.67
N LEU A 51 -0.14 -6.38 -10.66
CA LEU A 51 1.07 -5.56 -10.77
C LEU A 51 2.17 -6.19 -9.89
N PRO A 52 2.91 -7.21 -10.41
CA PRO A 52 3.87 -7.96 -9.61
C PRO A 52 4.93 -7.12 -8.90
N SER A 53 5.33 -5.98 -9.49
CA SER A 53 6.36 -5.10 -8.91
C SER A 53 5.80 -4.09 -7.91
N SER A 54 4.48 -4.01 -7.74
CA SER A 54 3.83 -3.06 -6.80
C SER A 54 3.46 -3.69 -5.46
N GLY A 55 3.75 -4.99 -5.28
CA GLY A 55 3.33 -5.78 -4.12
C GLY A 55 4.39 -6.02 -3.04
N ASP A 56 5.53 -5.31 -3.09
CA ASP A 56 6.59 -5.39 -2.08
C ASP A 56 6.65 -4.10 -1.24
N PRO A 57 5.75 -3.93 -0.26
CA PRO A 57 5.58 -2.64 0.41
C PRO A 57 6.78 -2.28 1.31
N ASN A 58 7.39 -1.15 1.02
CA ASN A 58 8.30 -0.46 1.92
C ASN A 58 7.51 0.22 3.05
N VAL A 59 7.41 -0.45 4.20
CA VAL A 59 6.68 0.05 5.37
C VAL A 59 7.56 1.01 6.16
N GLY A 60 7.07 2.23 6.38
CA GLY A 60 7.70 3.24 7.23
C GLY A 60 7.32 3.07 8.71
N SER A 61 6.02 3.00 9.00
CA SER A 61 5.53 2.80 10.38
C SER A 61 4.14 2.19 10.43
N LEU A 62 3.82 1.53 11.55
CA LEU A 62 2.49 1.03 11.89
C LEU A 62 2.15 1.49 13.31
N THR A 63 1.06 2.22 13.47
CA THR A 63 0.62 2.76 14.77
C THR A 63 -0.84 2.41 14.99
N LEU A 64 -1.18 1.98 16.21
CA LEU A 64 -2.56 1.81 16.66
C LEU A 64 -2.81 2.80 17.80
N ASP A 65 -3.77 3.68 17.60
CA ASP A 65 -4.30 4.51 18.67
C ASP A 65 -5.24 3.66 19.54
N SER A 66 -4.89 3.48 20.82
CA SER A 66 -5.65 2.67 21.77
C SER A 66 -6.99 3.29 22.17
N ASP A 67 -7.10 4.60 22.07
CA ASP A 67 -8.26 5.36 22.53
C ASP A 67 -9.31 5.45 21.40
N THR A 68 -8.86 5.62 20.16
CA THR A 68 -9.74 5.75 18.99
C THR A 68 -9.88 4.46 18.18
N GLY A 69 -8.98 3.50 18.36
CA GLY A 69 -8.89 2.30 17.52
C GLY A 69 -8.34 2.56 16.12
N GLU A 70 -7.82 3.75 15.84
CA GLU A 70 -7.27 4.07 14.53
C GLU A 70 -5.94 3.33 14.32
N LEU A 71 -5.95 2.39 13.37
CA LEU A 71 -4.72 1.82 12.82
C LEU A 71 -4.24 2.69 11.66
N LYS A 72 -3.01 3.19 11.76
CA LYS A 72 -2.32 3.93 10.71
C LYS A 72 -1.12 3.15 10.21
N LEU A 73 -1.02 2.97 8.90
CA LEU A 73 0.11 2.39 8.19
C LEU A 73 0.71 3.46 7.26
N ASP A 74 1.97 3.80 7.49
CA ASP A 74 2.74 4.65 6.58
C ASP A 74 3.58 3.77 5.66
N LEU A 75 3.38 3.96 4.36
CA LEU A 75 4.14 3.35 3.27
C LEU A 75 5.10 4.40 2.72
N ILE A 76 6.29 3.97 2.35
CA ILE A 76 7.35 4.84 1.84
C ILE A 76 7.61 4.48 0.39
N GLY A 77 7.82 5.50 -0.45
CA GLY A 77 8.10 5.29 -1.87
C GLY A 77 8.61 6.56 -2.52
N HIS A 78 8.37 6.70 -3.81
CA HIS A 78 8.69 7.91 -4.54
C HIS A 78 7.57 8.93 -4.39
N PHE A 79 7.93 10.20 -4.17
CA PHE A 79 6.98 11.31 -4.20
C PHE A 79 6.51 11.61 -5.63
N ASP A 80 7.37 11.40 -6.63
CA ASP A 80 7.03 11.55 -8.04
C ASP A 80 7.63 10.42 -8.88
N LEU A 81 6.76 9.55 -9.40
CA LEU A 81 7.13 8.46 -10.31
C LEU A 81 7.32 8.94 -11.76
N ARG A 82 6.88 10.15 -12.11
CA ARG A 82 6.89 10.65 -13.48
C ARG A 82 8.24 10.52 -14.17
N PRO A 83 9.38 10.99 -13.61
CA PRO A 83 10.66 10.93 -14.30
C PRO A 83 11.06 9.48 -14.61
N ARG A 84 10.76 8.56 -13.68
CA ARG A 84 11.05 7.13 -13.80
C ARG A 84 10.17 6.45 -14.85
N ILE A 85 8.88 6.75 -14.87
CA ILE A 85 7.95 6.25 -15.89
C ILE A 85 8.41 6.72 -17.28
N LEU A 86 8.72 8.01 -17.43
CA LEU A 86 9.17 8.59 -18.70
C LEU A 86 10.51 8.01 -19.16
N ALA A 87 11.43 7.74 -18.23
CA ALA A 87 12.71 7.09 -18.49
C ALA A 87 12.61 5.56 -18.65
N ARG A 88 11.41 4.96 -18.52
CA ARG A 88 11.18 3.51 -18.51
C ARG A 88 11.97 2.75 -17.42
N GLN A 89 12.22 3.43 -16.30
CA GLN A 89 12.89 2.89 -15.12
C GLN A 89 11.90 2.41 -14.05
N TYR A 90 10.59 2.61 -14.28
CA TYR A 90 9.51 2.07 -13.46
C TYR A 90 8.68 1.10 -14.30
N THR A 91 8.58 -0.15 -13.85
CA THR A 91 7.70 -1.17 -14.42
C THR A 91 6.85 -1.76 -13.31
N THR A 92 5.59 -2.02 -13.61
CA THR A 92 4.70 -2.72 -12.70
C THR A 92 4.77 -4.24 -12.86
N GLY A 93 5.47 -4.73 -13.89
CA GLY A 93 5.43 -6.12 -14.34
C GLY A 93 4.21 -6.44 -15.22
N ASN A 94 3.34 -5.47 -15.48
CA ASN A 94 2.18 -5.58 -16.35
C ASN A 94 2.40 -4.73 -17.61
N THR A 95 2.82 -5.35 -18.71
CA THR A 95 3.24 -4.64 -19.92
C THR A 95 2.13 -3.83 -20.59
N THR A 96 0.89 -4.32 -20.52
CA THR A 96 -0.30 -3.61 -21.00
C THR A 96 -0.51 -2.32 -20.20
N TRP A 97 -0.53 -2.44 -18.88
CA TRP A 97 -0.69 -1.28 -18.00
C TRP A 97 0.51 -0.32 -18.10
N ASP A 98 1.74 -0.82 -18.13
CA ASP A 98 2.95 0.00 -18.26
C ASP A 98 2.92 0.86 -19.53
N SER A 99 2.43 0.31 -20.65
CA SER A 99 2.30 1.04 -21.92
C SER A 99 1.25 2.16 -21.83
N ILE A 100 0.13 1.89 -21.17
CA ILE A 100 -0.94 2.87 -20.97
C ILE A 100 -0.49 3.96 -20.00
N LEU A 101 0.12 3.58 -18.88
CA LEU A 101 0.67 4.48 -17.86
C LEU A 101 1.72 5.41 -18.48
N LEU A 102 2.61 4.89 -19.33
CA LEU A 102 3.60 5.70 -20.04
C LEU A 102 2.92 6.76 -20.92
N ASN A 103 1.89 6.38 -21.68
CA ASN A 103 1.20 7.31 -22.58
C ASN A 103 0.39 8.37 -21.81
N LEU A 104 -0.29 7.98 -20.73
CA LEU A 104 -0.96 8.92 -19.84
C LEU A 104 0.05 9.90 -19.23
N THR A 105 1.16 9.39 -18.71
CA THR A 105 2.21 10.20 -18.07
C THR A 105 2.82 11.22 -19.04
N LYS A 106 3.07 10.83 -20.30
CA LYS A 106 3.55 11.78 -21.34
C LYS A 106 2.60 12.95 -21.57
N ALA A 107 1.30 12.72 -21.43
CA ALA A 107 0.25 13.71 -21.71
C ALA A 107 -0.19 14.51 -20.48
N THR A 108 0.26 14.15 -19.28
CA THR A 108 0.04 14.96 -18.06
C THR A 108 1.24 15.83 -17.72
N GLN A 109 1.06 16.73 -16.77
CA GLN A 109 2.06 17.51 -16.06
C GLN A 109 1.87 17.30 -14.55
N GLY A 110 2.93 17.48 -13.77
CA GLY A 110 2.91 17.27 -12.32
C GLY A 110 3.23 15.83 -11.92
N PRO A 111 3.32 15.58 -10.60
CA PRO A 111 3.82 14.33 -10.08
C PRO A 111 2.85 13.17 -10.31
N VAL A 112 3.39 11.98 -10.55
CA VAL A 112 2.61 10.74 -10.55
C VAL A 112 2.84 10.06 -9.21
N GLN A 113 1.79 10.01 -8.38
CA GLN A 113 1.89 9.50 -7.02
C GLN A 113 1.20 8.14 -6.90
N ALA A 114 1.95 7.17 -6.38
CA ALA A 114 1.42 5.87 -5.99
C ALA A 114 2.34 5.23 -4.97
N SER A 115 1.75 4.77 -3.86
CA SER A 115 2.41 3.86 -2.96
C SER A 115 2.50 2.46 -3.58
N GLU A 116 3.41 1.66 -3.05
CA GLU A 116 3.27 0.20 -3.13
C GLU A 116 2.02 -0.25 -2.36
N ILE A 117 1.64 -1.52 -2.51
CA ILE A 117 0.41 -2.06 -1.94
C ILE A 117 0.76 -3.06 -0.86
N ALA A 118 0.23 -2.86 0.34
CA ALA A 118 0.39 -3.77 1.46
C ALA A 118 -0.89 -4.58 1.70
N LYS A 119 -0.76 -5.91 1.76
CA LYS A 119 -1.83 -6.78 2.27
C LYS A 119 -1.79 -6.81 3.79
N VAL A 120 -2.85 -6.29 4.42
CA VAL A 120 -2.99 -6.15 5.87
C VAL A 120 -4.14 -7.03 6.35
N THR A 121 -3.86 -7.97 7.25
CA THR A 121 -4.88 -8.83 7.85
C THR A 121 -5.08 -8.44 9.31
N ILE A 122 -6.33 -8.16 9.70
CA ILE A 122 -6.71 -7.74 11.04
C ILE A 122 -7.92 -8.58 11.47
N GLY A 123 -7.74 -9.41 12.50
CA GLY A 123 -8.69 -10.47 12.81
C GLY A 123 -8.89 -11.38 11.60
N ASN A 124 -10.15 -11.53 11.16
CA ASN A 124 -10.51 -12.33 9.98
C ASN A 124 -10.66 -11.50 8.69
N ASN A 125 -10.40 -10.19 8.74
CA ASN A 125 -10.56 -9.31 7.60
C ASN A 125 -9.22 -9.07 6.91
N THR A 126 -9.23 -9.06 5.58
CA THR A 126 -8.09 -8.67 4.75
C THR A 126 -8.36 -7.33 4.10
N TYR A 127 -7.38 -6.45 4.17
CA TYR A 127 -7.37 -5.12 3.57
C TYR A 127 -6.16 -4.99 2.64
N TYR A 128 -6.31 -4.15 1.62
CA TYR A 128 -5.24 -3.74 0.72
C TYR A 128 -4.96 -2.27 0.97
N ALA A 129 -3.88 -2.00 1.69
CA ALA A 129 -3.47 -0.65 2.04
C ALA A 129 -2.64 -0.05 0.90
N TYR A 130 -3.13 1.06 0.36
CA TYR A 130 -2.46 1.88 -0.65
C TYR A 130 -2.91 3.33 -0.50
N SER A 131 -2.15 4.25 -1.07
CA SER A 131 -2.52 5.65 -1.20
C SER A 131 -1.83 6.27 -2.43
N PHE A 132 -2.42 7.35 -2.93
CA PHE A 132 -1.94 8.11 -4.09
C PHE A 132 -1.71 9.58 -3.74
N ASN A 133 -1.68 9.91 -2.45
CA ASN A 133 -1.42 11.24 -1.95
C ASN A 133 -0.23 11.18 -0.99
N ALA A 134 0.95 11.54 -1.50
CA ALA A 134 2.18 11.48 -0.73
C ALA A 134 2.43 12.81 -0.02
N ALA A 135 2.84 12.75 1.24
CA ALA A 135 3.60 13.83 1.85
C ALA A 135 5.07 13.71 1.42
N SER A 136 5.68 14.81 0.96
CA SER A 136 7.13 14.82 0.75
C SER A 136 7.84 14.59 2.09
N THR A 137 8.82 13.70 2.11
CA THR A 137 9.62 13.40 3.31
C THR A 137 10.75 14.40 3.50
N GLY A 138 11.12 15.16 2.45
CA GLY A 138 12.32 15.99 2.42
C GLY A 138 13.63 15.19 2.43
N VAL A 139 13.56 13.85 2.34
CA VAL A 139 14.72 12.96 2.30
C VAL A 139 15.03 12.64 0.85
N ALA A 140 16.24 12.95 0.40
CA ALA A 140 16.80 12.49 -0.87
C ALA A 140 17.98 11.58 -0.57
N THR A 141 18.02 10.40 -1.19
CA THR A 141 19.18 9.52 -1.11
C THR A 141 20.30 10.06 -2.00
N ASN A 142 21.53 10.10 -1.48
CA ASN A 142 22.71 10.60 -2.22
C ASN A 142 23.19 9.64 -3.33
N ASP A 143 22.54 8.49 -3.48
CA ASP A 143 22.83 7.49 -4.52
C ASP A 143 22.14 7.80 -5.86
N GLY A 144 21.45 8.95 -5.95
CA GLY A 144 20.71 9.37 -7.14
C GLY A 144 19.42 8.57 -7.38
N SER A 145 19.04 7.67 -6.46
CA SER A 145 17.82 6.90 -6.59
C SER A 145 16.58 7.66 -6.13
N GLU A 146 16.70 8.75 -5.36
CA GLU A 146 15.54 9.49 -4.81
C GLU A 146 14.46 8.55 -4.24
N SER A 147 14.91 7.42 -3.71
CA SER A 147 14.06 6.44 -3.05
C SER A 147 13.66 7.07 -1.71
N TYR A 148 12.46 6.78 -1.21
CA TYR A 148 11.97 7.28 0.07
C TYR A 148 11.60 8.77 0.14
N THR A 149 11.37 9.42 -1.00
CA THR A 149 10.97 10.84 -1.08
C THR A 149 9.50 11.10 -0.72
N GLY A 150 8.64 10.08 -0.77
CA GLY A 150 7.21 10.19 -0.48
C GLY A 150 6.76 9.27 0.67
N ARG A 151 5.96 9.81 1.58
CA ARG A 151 5.25 9.06 2.63
C ARG A 151 3.75 9.04 2.32
N TYR A 152 3.19 7.85 2.28
CA TYR A 152 1.81 7.56 1.97
C TYR A 152 1.11 6.98 3.19
N SER A 153 0.07 7.63 3.70
CA SER A 153 -0.65 7.15 4.88
C SER A 153 -1.93 6.42 4.48
N TRP A 154 -2.14 5.25 5.05
CA TRP A 154 -3.39 4.50 5.03
C TRP A 154 -3.91 4.38 6.46
N THR A 155 -5.19 4.69 6.69
CA THR A 155 -5.81 4.58 8.01
C THR A 155 -7.03 3.68 7.99
N LYS A 156 -7.26 2.99 9.11
CA LYS A 156 -8.42 2.14 9.33
C LYS A 156 -8.84 2.19 10.79
N THR A 157 -10.04 2.66 11.06
CA THR A 157 -10.64 2.54 12.39
C THR A 157 -11.07 1.10 12.63
N LEU A 158 -10.52 0.49 13.68
CA LEU A 158 -10.93 -0.82 14.16
C LEU A 158 -12.03 -0.65 15.20
N ALA A 159 -12.94 -1.63 15.28
CA ALA A 159 -13.86 -1.69 16.39
C ALA A 159 -13.05 -1.88 17.68
N VAL A 160 -12.97 -0.84 18.51
CA VAL A 160 -12.39 -0.95 19.84
C VAL A 160 -13.37 -1.78 20.66
N ALA A 161 -12.90 -2.84 21.31
CA ALA A 161 -13.73 -3.51 22.31
C ALA A 161 -14.12 -2.46 23.36
N PRO A 162 -15.38 -2.43 23.83
CA PRO A 162 -15.73 -1.56 24.94
C PRO A 162 -14.74 -1.80 26.09
N PRO A 163 -14.33 -0.75 26.83
CA PRO A 163 -13.47 -0.94 27.99
C PRO A 163 -14.08 -2.05 28.85
N PRO A 164 -13.27 -2.99 29.36
CA PRO A 164 -13.80 -4.07 30.19
C PRO A 164 -14.66 -3.42 31.27
N GLU A 165 -15.94 -3.80 31.35
CA GLU A 165 -16.79 -3.40 32.47
C GLU A 165 -15.99 -3.69 33.74
N SER A 166 -15.87 -2.70 34.62
CA SER A 166 -15.10 -2.81 35.84
C SER A 166 -15.64 -4.01 36.63
N THR A 167 -15.02 -5.17 36.47
CA THR A 167 -15.29 -6.34 37.29
C THR A 167 -14.97 -5.92 38.72
N PRO A 168 -15.93 -5.97 39.67
CA PRO A 168 -15.67 -5.60 41.05
C PRO A 168 -14.46 -6.38 41.54
N GLU A 169 -13.41 -5.68 41.95
CA GLU A 169 -12.14 -6.31 42.32
C GLU A 169 -12.36 -7.36 43.43
N PRO A 170 -11.87 -8.59 43.25
CA PRO A 170 -11.32 -9.36 44.33
C PRO A 170 -9.81 -9.40 44.12
N SER A 171 -9.10 -8.58 44.89
CA SER A 171 -7.65 -8.64 45.14
C SER A 171 -6.94 -9.87 44.55
N SER A 172 -6.03 -9.64 43.58
CA SER A 172 -5.04 -10.61 43.05
C SER A 172 -5.48 -11.51 41.90
N VAL A 173 -5.55 -10.98 40.68
CA VAL A 173 -5.22 -11.76 39.47
C VAL A 173 -4.32 -10.93 38.57
N VAL A 174 -3.05 -11.31 38.50
CA VAL A 174 -2.10 -10.90 37.47
C VAL A 174 -2.65 -11.38 36.13
N GLY A 175 -3.28 -10.48 35.38
CA GLY A 175 -3.95 -10.77 34.11
C GLY A 175 -3.01 -10.64 32.93
N SER A 176 -2.66 -11.79 32.35
CA SER A 176 -1.90 -11.92 31.10
C SER A 176 -2.54 -11.15 29.95
N VAL A 177 -1.85 -10.15 29.39
CA VAL A 177 -2.21 -9.60 28.07
C VAL A 177 -1.66 -10.54 27.00
N LEU A 178 -2.54 -11.38 26.47
CA LEU A 178 -2.27 -12.24 25.32
C LEU A 178 -2.38 -11.39 24.04
N VAL A 179 -1.28 -10.74 23.64
CA VAL A 179 -1.15 -10.28 22.24
C VAL A 179 -0.88 -11.53 21.41
N ALA A 180 -1.93 -12.11 20.82
CA ALA A 180 -1.81 -13.16 19.82
C ALA A 180 -1.28 -12.56 18.50
N GLY A 181 -0.01 -12.18 18.51
CA GLY A 181 0.75 -11.74 17.34
C GLY A 181 1.94 -12.67 17.17
N SER A 182 1.81 -13.67 16.31
CA SER A 182 2.87 -14.62 15.98
C SER A 182 4.07 -13.91 15.32
N LEU A 183 5.03 -13.48 16.13
CA LEU A 183 6.40 -13.21 15.68
C LEU A 183 7.22 -14.49 15.85
N VAL A 184 7.16 -15.38 14.85
CA VAL A 184 8.12 -16.48 14.76
C VAL A 184 9.35 -15.98 13.99
N ALA A 185 10.39 -15.59 14.72
CA ALA A 185 11.77 -15.71 14.27
C ALA A 185 12.72 -15.51 15.45
N LEU A 186 13.46 -16.55 15.84
CA LEU A 186 14.87 -16.43 16.23
C LEU A 186 15.53 -17.82 16.13
N ARG A 187 16.54 -17.90 15.24
CA ARG A 187 17.42 -19.05 15.02
C ARG A 187 18.26 -19.32 16.27
N LYS A 188 18.36 -20.60 16.65
CA LYS A 188 19.29 -21.08 17.70
C LYS A 188 20.74 -20.84 17.27
N LEU A 189 21.47 -19.98 17.99
CA LEU A 189 22.93 -20.06 18.08
C LEU A 189 23.29 -20.82 19.36
N LYS A 190 23.97 -21.96 19.20
CA LYS A 190 24.61 -22.68 20.30
C LYS A 190 26.06 -22.17 20.42
N PRO A 191 26.54 -21.80 21.62
CA PRO A 191 27.95 -21.94 21.95
C PRO A 191 28.17 -23.31 22.59
N LYS A 192 29.15 -24.06 22.09
CA LYS A 192 29.84 -25.07 22.89
C LYS A 192 31.18 -24.47 23.30
N ALA A 193 31.49 -24.75 24.57
CA ALA A 193 32.72 -24.45 25.28
C ALA A 193 33.98 -24.84 24.52
#